data_AF-S4NSQ5-F1
#
_entry.id   AF-S4NSQ5-F1
#
_cell.length_a   1.000
_cell.length_b   1.000
_cell.length_c   1.000
_cell.angle_alpha   90.00
_cell.angle_beta   90.00
_cell.angle_gamma   90.00
#
_symmetry.space_group_name_H-M   'P 1'
#
loop_
_entity.id
_entity.type
_entity.pdbx_description
1 polymer ?
#
loop_
_entity_poly.entity_id
_entity_poly.type
_entity_poly.pdbx_seq_one_letter_code
_entity_poly.pdbx_strand_id
1 'polypeptide(L)'
;MGADTQVASASAASALLREAADRIDTAPESVVSTEEEAERRLVARDLRLMASAELERVDEFSSVEERLDHFGPRLQALIADLGLDVRESPLRIVDSFPEPFHRFDWAAFAPDSEDEENFGIPSGVYFRRDKLRPFYSEALFAHEVVHTVTGRVDPDVYAMGLEEGIAEVLGTCYAGSAVLPEKALKNILVHGRHGVQRPKLWTVYLNHMRQASLIYDVFGLDGLSELIRSGRKAIHDAEHALMSGDVRDLDLPKGKSDPKTTRILDFACRGYLSAHVFSPLECLVLLSVRRGSTVEEICGDAGVDPRVGVPVLENLGAGSALFVQNGNEIAYSNVERYLRAEESAHTAITRYLPL
;
A
#
# COMPACT_ATOMS: atom_id res chain seq x y z
N MET A 1 -6.87 16.93 -30.69
CA MET A 1 -5.49 16.79 -31.19
C MET A 1 -4.63 16.45 -30.00
N GLY A 2 -4.55 15.15 -29.68
CA GLY A 2 -3.77 14.67 -28.54
C GLY A 2 -2.29 14.81 -28.88
N ALA A 3 -1.52 15.39 -27.96
CA ALA A 3 -0.08 15.27 -28.03
C ALA A 3 0.23 13.77 -27.89
N ASP A 4 0.75 13.17 -28.96
CA ASP A 4 1.48 11.90 -28.90
C ASP A 4 2.59 12.10 -27.86
N THR A 5 2.28 11.75 -26.62
CA THR A 5 3.27 11.70 -25.56
C THR A 5 4.05 10.44 -25.87
N GLN A 6 5.09 10.57 -26.70
CA GLN A 6 6.02 9.48 -26.97
C GLN A 6 6.38 8.87 -25.62
N VAL A 7 6.14 7.57 -25.47
CA VAL A 7 6.54 6.80 -24.29
C VAL A 7 8.04 7.04 -24.13
N ALA A 8 8.40 7.86 -23.14
CA ALA A 8 9.78 8.14 -22.82
C ALA A 8 10.43 6.78 -22.54
N SER A 9 11.51 6.45 -23.25
CA SER A 9 12.23 5.20 -22.99
C SER A 9 12.59 5.10 -21.50
N ALA A 10 12.76 3.90 -20.96
CA ALA A 10 13.17 3.70 -19.57
C ALA A 10 14.39 4.55 -19.19
N SER A 11 15.35 4.68 -20.12
CA SER A 11 16.51 5.57 -19.96
C SER A 11 16.13 7.05 -19.83
N ALA A 12 15.14 7.53 -20.61
CA ALA A 12 14.64 8.90 -20.51
C ALA A 12 13.87 9.11 -19.20
N ALA A 13 13.06 8.12 -18.77
CA ALA A 13 12.38 8.17 -17.48
C ALA A 13 13.38 8.21 -16.30
N SER A 14 14.42 7.36 -16.31
CA SER A 14 15.50 7.40 -15.32
C SER A 14 16.23 8.75 -15.32
N ALA A 15 16.50 9.33 -16.48
CA ALA A 15 17.11 10.65 -16.57
C ALA A 15 16.21 11.74 -15.96
N LEU A 16 14.92 11.73 -16.26
CA LEU A 16 13.94 12.67 -15.70
C LEU A 16 13.82 12.54 -14.17
N LEU A 17 13.87 11.33 -13.64
CA LEU A 17 13.85 11.09 -12.19
C LEU A 17 15.11 11.64 -11.50
N ARG A 18 16.29 11.48 -12.10
CA ARG A 18 17.54 12.09 -11.59
C ARG A 18 17.48 13.61 -11.63
N GLU A 19 17.03 14.18 -12.76
CA GLU A 19 16.86 15.63 -12.89
C GLU A 19 15.85 16.16 -11.85
N ALA A 20 14.75 15.45 -11.63
CA ALA A 20 13.78 15.80 -10.58
C ALA A 20 14.42 15.74 -9.18
N ALA A 21 15.21 14.70 -8.88
CA ALA A 21 15.92 14.59 -7.61
C ALA A 21 16.87 15.77 -7.38
N ASP A 22 17.66 16.14 -8.39
CA ASP A 22 18.64 17.22 -8.29
C ASP A 22 17.98 18.61 -8.20
N ARG A 23 16.77 18.78 -8.77
CA ARG A 23 15.97 20.00 -8.60
C ARG A 23 15.32 20.10 -7.22
N ILE A 24 14.99 19.00 -6.58
CA ILE A 24 14.39 18.98 -5.24
C ILE A 24 15.48 19.21 -4.18
N ASP A 25 16.64 18.59 -4.37
CA ASP A 25 17.81 18.67 -3.50
C ASP A 25 18.80 19.73 -4.01
N THR A 26 18.37 21.00 -4.01
CA THR A 26 19.09 22.12 -4.66
C THR A 26 20.44 22.46 -4.04
N ALA A 27 20.70 21.98 -2.83
CA ALA A 27 21.97 22.17 -2.13
C ALA A 27 22.30 20.88 -1.34
N PRO A 28 22.77 19.80 -1.99
CA PRO A 28 23.08 18.52 -1.32
C PRO A 28 24.07 18.70 -0.14
N GLU A 29 24.94 19.72 -0.23
CA GLU A 29 25.92 20.10 0.79
C GLU A 29 25.36 21.02 1.89
N SER A 30 24.13 21.53 1.76
CA SER A 30 23.51 22.36 2.80
C SER A 30 23.09 21.50 3.99
N VAL A 31 23.34 22.02 5.18
CA VAL A 31 22.90 21.43 6.44
C VAL A 31 21.37 21.49 6.55
N VAL A 32 20.73 20.36 6.80
CA VAL A 32 19.28 20.22 7.02
C VAL A 32 18.93 20.70 8.43
N SER A 33 17.91 21.56 8.54
CA SER A 33 17.47 22.15 9.81
C SER A 33 15.96 22.04 10.06
N THR A 34 15.19 21.53 9.09
CA THR A 34 13.73 21.44 9.15
C THR A 34 13.22 20.10 8.60
N GLU A 35 11.99 19.74 8.96
CA GLU A 35 11.29 18.57 8.41
C GLU A 35 11.11 18.65 6.88
N GLU A 36 10.78 19.82 6.36
CA GLU A 36 10.60 20.03 4.91
C GLU A 36 11.92 19.82 4.13
N GLU A 37 13.04 20.30 4.68
CA GLU A 37 14.36 20.05 4.09
C GLU A 37 14.76 18.57 4.16
N ALA A 38 14.48 17.89 5.28
CA ALA A 38 14.71 16.46 5.42
C ALA A 38 13.86 15.65 4.44
N GLU A 39 12.59 16.01 4.27
CA GLU A 39 11.67 15.40 3.31
C GLU A 39 12.18 15.56 1.89
N ARG A 40 12.56 16.78 1.48
CA ARG A 40 13.15 17.02 0.15
C ARG A 40 14.36 16.12 -0.10
N ARG A 41 15.25 15.99 0.89
CA ARG A 41 16.46 15.16 0.76
C ARG A 41 16.13 13.67 0.64
N LEU A 42 15.19 13.18 1.44
CA LEU A 42 14.73 11.79 1.37
C LEU A 42 13.99 11.49 0.05
N VAL A 43 13.13 12.39 -0.42
CA VAL A 43 12.45 12.27 -1.72
C VAL A 43 13.46 12.26 -2.86
N ALA A 44 14.45 13.13 -2.84
CA ALA A 44 15.50 13.13 -3.85
C ALA A 44 16.33 11.83 -3.83
N ARG A 45 16.64 11.30 -2.64
CA ARG A 45 17.28 9.98 -2.50
C ARG A 45 16.41 8.88 -3.12
N ASP A 46 15.12 8.84 -2.83
CA ASP A 46 14.21 7.83 -3.35
C ASP A 46 14.04 7.92 -4.87
N LEU A 47 13.96 9.13 -5.43
CA LEU A 47 13.96 9.35 -6.88
C LEU A 47 15.25 8.85 -7.54
N ARG A 48 16.42 9.05 -6.92
CA ARG A 48 17.70 8.51 -7.41
C ARG A 48 17.72 6.98 -7.38
N LEU A 49 17.18 6.38 -6.31
CA LEU A 49 17.03 4.92 -6.19
C LEU A 49 16.06 4.35 -7.24
N MET A 50 14.95 5.05 -7.51
CA MET A 50 14.02 4.67 -8.57
C MET A 50 14.67 4.77 -9.95
N ALA A 51 15.47 5.81 -10.19
CA ALA A 51 16.16 6.01 -11.46
C ALA A 51 17.26 4.96 -11.74
N SER A 52 17.75 4.27 -10.71
CA SER A 52 18.70 3.16 -10.85
C SER A 52 18.02 1.79 -10.82
N ALA A 53 16.70 1.71 -10.60
CA ALA A 53 15.97 0.46 -10.62
C ALA A 53 15.80 -0.07 -12.05
N GLU A 54 15.86 -1.39 -12.20
CA GLU A 54 15.51 -2.08 -13.44
C GLU A 54 13.99 -2.07 -13.62
N LEU A 55 13.49 -1.29 -14.58
CA LEU A 55 12.06 -1.10 -14.86
C LEU A 55 11.52 -2.04 -15.95
N GLU A 56 12.25 -3.08 -16.33
CA GLU A 56 11.98 -3.93 -17.50
C GLU A 56 10.54 -4.49 -17.56
N ARG A 57 9.92 -4.78 -16.41
CA ARG A 57 8.53 -5.27 -16.35
C ARG A 57 7.46 -4.20 -16.56
N VAL A 58 7.81 -2.92 -16.38
CA VAL A 58 6.94 -1.80 -16.72
C VAL A 58 6.97 -1.58 -18.24
N ASP A 59 8.16 -1.72 -18.84
CA ASP A 59 8.40 -1.46 -20.26
C ASP A 59 7.82 -2.55 -21.21
N GLU A 60 7.38 -3.69 -20.67
CA GLU A 60 6.73 -4.76 -21.44
C GLU A 60 5.41 -4.30 -22.11
N PHE A 61 4.77 -3.27 -21.55
CA PHE A 61 3.47 -2.77 -22.02
C PHE A 61 3.57 -1.27 -22.36
N SER A 62 2.86 -0.86 -23.41
CA SER A 62 2.86 0.53 -23.88
C SER A 62 2.06 1.48 -22.98
N SER A 63 1.14 0.96 -22.16
CA SER A 63 0.33 1.73 -21.24
C SER A 63 -0.16 0.91 -20.05
N VAL A 64 -0.63 1.57 -18.98
CA VAL A 64 -1.30 0.89 -17.86
C VAL A 64 -2.62 0.26 -18.28
N GLU A 65 -3.29 0.83 -19.30
CA GLU A 65 -4.53 0.29 -19.87
C GLU A 65 -4.26 -1.09 -20.49
N GLU A 66 -3.20 -1.20 -21.30
CA GLU A 66 -2.79 -2.48 -21.90
C GLU A 66 -2.42 -3.51 -20.82
N ARG A 67 -1.82 -3.09 -19.71
CA ARG A 67 -1.56 -3.97 -18.56
C ARG A 67 -2.84 -4.48 -17.93
N LEU A 68 -3.84 -3.62 -17.74
CA LEU A 68 -5.14 -4.00 -17.20
C LEU A 68 -5.89 -4.93 -18.15
N ASP A 69 -5.86 -4.67 -19.46
CA ASP A 69 -6.44 -5.56 -20.47
C ASP A 69 -5.77 -6.94 -20.47
N HIS A 70 -4.45 -6.98 -20.26
CA HIS A 70 -3.69 -8.21 -20.21
C HIS A 70 -3.92 -9.00 -18.91
N PHE A 71 -3.80 -8.36 -17.74
CA PHE A 71 -3.86 -9.03 -16.44
C PHE A 71 -5.28 -9.15 -15.88
N GLY A 72 -6.19 -8.25 -16.24
CA GLY A 72 -7.57 -8.18 -15.74
C GLY A 72 -8.35 -9.49 -15.89
N PRO A 73 -8.38 -10.12 -17.08
CA PRO A 73 -9.07 -11.40 -17.27
C PRO A 73 -8.54 -12.50 -16.36
N ARG A 74 -7.23 -12.54 -16.11
CA ARG A 74 -6.60 -13.52 -15.21
C ARG A 74 -6.96 -13.25 -13.75
N LEU A 75 -7.00 -11.98 -13.33
CA LEU A 75 -7.42 -11.59 -11.99
C LEU A 75 -8.87 -11.99 -11.72
N GLN A 76 -9.77 -11.70 -12.66
CA GLN A 76 -11.17 -12.12 -12.60
C GLN A 76 -11.31 -13.64 -12.55
N ALA A 77 -10.57 -14.38 -13.38
CA ALA A 77 -10.61 -15.84 -13.40
C ALA A 77 -10.21 -16.45 -12.04
N LEU A 78 -9.18 -15.92 -11.39
CA LEU A 78 -8.75 -16.40 -10.06
C LEU A 78 -9.80 -16.18 -8.98
N ILE A 79 -10.51 -15.05 -9.04
CA ILE A 79 -11.63 -14.76 -8.13
C ILE A 79 -12.82 -15.68 -8.46
N ALA A 80 -13.10 -15.90 -9.74
CA ALA A 80 -14.15 -16.81 -10.19
C ALA A 80 -13.90 -18.27 -9.78
N ASP A 81 -12.64 -18.72 -9.76
CA ASP A 81 -12.24 -20.05 -9.30
C ASP A 81 -12.55 -20.29 -7.81
N LEU A 82 -12.81 -19.25 -7.03
CA LEU A 82 -13.32 -19.34 -5.65
C LEU A 82 -14.85 -19.56 -5.59
N GLY A 83 -15.50 -19.69 -6.75
CA GLY A 83 -16.95 -19.80 -6.87
C GLY A 83 -17.69 -18.47 -6.72
N LEU A 84 -17.03 -17.37 -7.08
CA LEU A 84 -17.57 -16.01 -7.04
C LEU A 84 -17.98 -15.56 -8.45
N ASP A 85 -19.08 -14.82 -8.57
CA ASP A 85 -19.60 -14.43 -9.88
C ASP A 85 -19.16 -13.02 -10.29
N VAL A 86 -18.08 -12.98 -11.07
CA VAL A 86 -17.38 -11.75 -11.54
C VAL A 86 -17.94 -11.17 -12.84
N ARG A 87 -19.07 -11.66 -13.35
CA ARG A 87 -19.62 -11.23 -14.66
C ARG A 87 -19.97 -9.74 -14.71
N GLU A 88 -20.31 -9.16 -13.57
CA GLU A 88 -20.68 -7.73 -13.40
C GLU A 88 -19.48 -6.85 -13.04
N SER A 89 -18.26 -7.32 -13.28
CA SER A 89 -17.03 -6.56 -12.99
C SER A 89 -16.29 -6.05 -14.25
N PRO A 90 -16.95 -5.60 -15.34
CA PRO A 90 -16.21 -5.15 -16.52
C PRO A 90 -15.36 -3.91 -16.22
N LEU A 91 -14.13 -3.92 -16.71
CA LEU A 91 -13.22 -2.77 -16.63
C LEU A 91 -13.73 -1.62 -17.48
N ARG A 92 -13.74 -0.41 -16.92
CA ARG A 92 -14.05 0.84 -17.61
C ARG A 92 -13.02 1.88 -17.22
N ILE A 93 -12.36 2.47 -18.21
CA ILE A 93 -11.40 3.53 -17.96
C ILE A 93 -11.98 4.83 -18.52
N VAL A 94 -12.22 5.79 -17.63
CA VAL A 94 -12.93 7.04 -17.91
C VAL A 94 -12.07 8.25 -17.58
N ASP A 95 -12.34 9.38 -18.22
CA ASP A 95 -11.61 10.63 -17.93
C ASP A 95 -12.13 11.29 -16.65
N SER A 96 -13.45 11.16 -16.39
CA SER A 96 -14.13 11.55 -15.16
C SER A 96 -15.14 10.48 -14.78
N PHE A 97 -15.34 10.27 -13.48
CA PHE A 97 -16.44 9.42 -13.02
C PHE A 97 -17.81 10.05 -13.36
N PRO A 98 -18.85 9.23 -13.53
CA PRO A 98 -20.22 9.71 -13.72
C PRO A 98 -20.73 10.46 -12.48
N GLU A 99 -21.76 11.29 -12.64
CA GLU A 99 -22.44 11.92 -11.50
C GLU A 99 -23.20 10.89 -10.67
N PRO A 100 -23.25 11.00 -9.32
CA PRO A 100 -22.74 12.10 -8.49
C PRO A 100 -21.26 11.97 -8.08
N PHE A 101 -20.54 10.98 -8.62
CA PHE A 101 -19.20 10.60 -8.16
C PHE A 101 -18.04 11.40 -8.77
N HIS A 102 -18.29 12.19 -9.82
CA HIS A 102 -17.28 13.03 -10.50
C HIS A 102 -16.43 13.92 -9.58
N ARG A 103 -16.95 14.28 -8.39
CA ARG A 103 -16.29 15.15 -7.41
C ARG A 103 -15.28 14.43 -6.50
N PHE A 104 -15.28 13.10 -6.48
CA PHE A 104 -14.36 12.34 -5.63
C PHE A 104 -12.98 12.21 -6.29
N ASP A 105 -11.91 12.31 -5.49
CA ASP A 105 -10.53 12.13 -5.98
C ASP A 105 -10.06 10.66 -5.96
N TRP A 106 -11.00 9.73 -6.04
CA TRP A 106 -10.69 8.30 -6.04
C TRP A 106 -9.97 7.89 -7.33
N ALA A 107 -9.13 6.86 -7.25
CA ALA A 107 -8.47 6.29 -8.42
C ALA A 107 -9.38 5.30 -9.16
N ALA A 108 -10.19 4.56 -8.40
CA ALA A 108 -11.20 3.65 -8.91
C ALA A 108 -12.43 3.67 -8.00
N PHE A 109 -13.55 3.19 -8.52
CA PHE A 109 -14.73 2.83 -7.75
C PHE A 109 -15.52 1.71 -8.45
N ALA A 110 -16.28 0.95 -7.67
CA ALA A 110 -17.07 -0.18 -8.13
C ALA A 110 -18.57 0.08 -7.88
N PRO A 111 -19.29 0.77 -8.80
CA PRO A 111 -20.73 0.92 -8.66
C PRO A 111 -21.42 -0.44 -8.68
N ASP A 112 -22.42 -0.58 -7.83
CA ASP A 112 -23.26 -1.77 -7.74
C ASP A 112 -24.65 -1.55 -8.35
N SER A 113 -25.56 -2.52 -8.16
CA SER A 113 -26.91 -2.44 -8.73
C SER A 113 -27.73 -1.28 -8.16
N GLU A 114 -27.48 -0.84 -6.92
CA GLU A 114 -28.18 0.33 -6.36
C GLU A 114 -27.74 1.61 -7.10
N ASP A 115 -26.46 1.76 -7.44
CA ASP A 115 -25.98 2.89 -8.24
C ASP A 115 -26.57 2.90 -9.65
N GLU A 116 -26.77 1.71 -10.23
CA GLU A 116 -27.44 1.57 -11.53
C GLU A 116 -28.91 2.01 -11.46
N GLU A 117 -29.64 1.59 -10.42
CA GLU A 117 -31.04 1.96 -10.21
C GLU A 117 -31.21 3.46 -9.89
N ASN A 118 -30.35 4.02 -9.03
CA ASN A 118 -30.49 5.38 -8.52
C ASN A 118 -29.90 6.44 -9.47
N PHE A 119 -28.81 6.11 -10.17
CA PHE A 119 -28.05 7.07 -10.97
C PHE A 119 -27.87 6.67 -12.44
N GLY A 120 -28.32 5.47 -12.84
CA GLY A 120 -28.15 4.98 -14.21
C GLY A 120 -26.71 4.66 -14.57
N ILE A 121 -25.85 4.39 -13.57
CA ILE A 121 -24.45 4.03 -13.77
C ILE A 121 -24.35 2.51 -13.86
N PRO A 122 -23.98 1.92 -15.02
CA PRO A 122 -23.87 0.47 -15.12
C PRO A 122 -22.86 -0.11 -14.14
N SER A 123 -23.18 -1.25 -13.53
CA SER A 123 -22.25 -1.98 -12.68
C SER A 123 -20.91 -2.27 -13.39
N GLY A 124 -19.82 -2.26 -12.62
CA GLY A 124 -18.48 -2.57 -13.12
C GLY A 124 -17.36 -1.97 -12.29
N VAL A 125 -16.14 -1.98 -12.82
CA VAL A 125 -14.98 -1.35 -12.17
C VAL A 125 -14.53 -0.16 -12.99
N TYR A 126 -14.68 1.03 -12.44
CA TYR A 126 -14.34 2.28 -13.11
C TYR A 126 -13.00 2.81 -12.61
N PHE A 127 -12.08 3.08 -13.53
CA PHE A 127 -10.82 3.75 -13.26
C PHE A 127 -10.80 5.15 -13.87
N ARG A 128 -10.23 6.10 -13.13
CA ARG A 128 -9.87 7.40 -13.68
C ARG A 128 -8.55 7.31 -14.44
N ARG A 129 -8.55 7.72 -15.70
CA ARG A 129 -7.37 7.63 -16.60
C ARG A 129 -6.15 8.35 -16.04
N ASP A 130 -6.35 9.53 -15.46
CA ASP A 130 -5.30 10.37 -14.87
C ASP A 130 -4.74 9.80 -13.55
N LYS A 131 -5.35 8.74 -13.01
CA LYS A 131 -4.93 8.07 -11.77
C LYS A 131 -4.35 6.67 -12.01
N LEU A 132 -4.27 6.23 -13.26
CA LEU A 132 -3.69 4.93 -13.61
C LEU A 132 -2.20 4.87 -13.27
N ARG A 133 -1.77 3.77 -12.65
CA ARG A 133 -0.40 3.56 -12.19
C ARG A 133 -0.01 2.09 -12.42
N PRO A 134 1.16 1.79 -13.02
CA PRO A 134 1.62 0.41 -13.19
C PRO A 134 1.70 -0.32 -11.85
N PHE A 135 1.36 -1.61 -11.85
CA PHE A 135 1.25 -2.52 -10.70
C PHE A 135 0.11 -2.17 -9.73
N TYR A 136 -0.03 -0.90 -9.36
CA TYR A 136 -1.07 -0.44 -8.44
C TYR A 136 -2.47 -0.59 -9.03
N SER A 137 -2.66 -0.24 -10.31
CA SER A 137 -3.96 -0.33 -10.96
C SER A 137 -4.44 -1.78 -11.07
N GLU A 138 -3.57 -2.75 -11.30
CA GLU A 138 -3.93 -4.17 -11.36
C GLU A 138 -4.30 -4.72 -9.98
N ALA A 139 -3.53 -4.35 -8.94
CA ALA A 139 -3.86 -4.69 -7.56
C ALA A 139 -5.20 -4.08 -7.13
N LEU A 140 -5.44 -2.83 -7.53
CA LEU A 140 -6.69 -2.12 -7.27
C LEU A 140 -7.85 -2.72 -8.07
N PHE A 141 -7.64 -3.10 -9.33
CA PHE A 141 -8.69 -3.73 -10.12
C PHE A 141 -9.15 -5.03 -9.46
N ALA A 142 -8.22 -5.86 -8.99
CA ALA A 142 -8.56 -7.08 -8.26
C ALA A 142 -9.35 -6.80 -6.97
N HIS A 143 -9.01 -5.73 -6.25
CA HIS A 143 -9.73 -5.26 -5.07
C HIS A 143 -11.17 -4.85 -5.41
N GLU A 144 -11.34 -3.98 -6.41
CA GLU A 144 -12.66 -3.50 -6.85
C GLU A 144 -13.54 -4.63 -7.42
N VAL A 145 -12.96 -5.66 -8.05
CA VAL A 145 -13.72 -6.84 -8.48
C VAL A 145 -14.41 -7.50 -7.28
N VAL A 146 -13.77 -7.58 -6.12
CA VAL A 146 -14.41 -8.16 -4.92
C VAL A 146 -15.60 -7.33 -4.46
N HIS A 147 -15.51 -5.99 -4.50
CA HIS A 147 -16.63 -5.10 -4.19
C HIS A 147 -17.80 -5.29 -5.16
N THR A 148 -17.53 -5.36 -6.47
CA THR A 148 -18.60 -5.60 -7.45
C THR A 148 -19.32 -6.93 -7.24
N VAL A 149 -18.64 -7.98 -6.75
CA VAL A 149 -19.29 -9.27 -6.44
C VAL A 149 -20.13 -9.16 -5.17
N THR A 150 -19.59 -8.51 -4.14
CA THR A 150 -20.25 -8.38 -2.83
C THR A 150 -21.51 -7.52 -2.91
N GLY A 151 -21.46 -6.42 -3.68
CA GLY A 151 -22.58 -5.49 -3.86
C GLY A 151 -23.82 -6.09 -4.54
N ARG A 152 -23.79 -7.34 -5.02
CA ARG A 152 -24.93 -7.97 -5.70
C ARG A 152 -25.95 -8.59 -4.77
N VAL A 153 -25.55 -8.93 -3.55
CA VAL A 153 -26.37 -9.71 -2.62
C VAL A 153 -27.13 -8.78 -1.66
N ASP A 154 -26.49 -7.67 -1.25
CA ASP A 154 -27.05 -6.64 -0.37
C ASP A 154 -26.60 -5.24 -0.83
N PRO A 155 -27.02 -4.75 -2.01
CA PRO A 155 -26.58 -3.47 -2.54
C PRO A 155 -26.95 -2.29 -1.62
N ASP A 156 -28.08 -2.38 -0.92
CA ASP A 156 -28.63 -1.36 -0.01
C ASP A 156 -27.83 -1.19 1.29
N VAL A 157 -26.89 -2.10 1.56
CA VAL A 157 -26.03 -2.04 2.74
C VAL A 157 -24.73 -1.33 2.37
N TYR A 158 -24.35 -0.34 3.17
CA TYR A 158 -23.17 0.49 2.89
C TYR A 158 -21.87 -0.34 2.86
N ALA A 159 -21.11 -0.23 1.77
CA ALA A 159 -19.82 -0.89 1.57
C ALA A 159 -18.71 -0.20 2.39
N MET A 160 -18.31 -0.81 3.52
CA MET A 160 -17.20 -0.38 4.38
C MET A 160 -16.78 -1.53 5.31
N GLY A 161 -15.81 -1.29 6.18
CA GLY A 161 -15.53 -2.18 7.30
C GLY A 161 -14.78 -3.43 6.86
N LEU A 162 -15.20 -4.58 7.38
CA LEU A 162 -14.61 -5.87 7.03
C LEU A 162 -14.62 -6.17 5.52
N GLU A 163 -15.57 -5.63 4.75
CA GLU A 163 -15.61 -5.78 3.29
C GLU A 163 -14.31 -5.32 2.63
N GLU A 164 -13.79 -4.13 3.00
CA GLU A 164 -12.52 -3.60 2.50
C GLU A 164 -11.35 -4.53 2.83
N GLY A 165 -11.39 -5.14 4.03
CA GLY A 165 -10.40 -6.12 4.45
C GLY A 165 -10.43 -7.39 3.60
N ILE A 166 -11.63 -7.90 3.30
CA ILE A 166 -11.82 -9.07 2.44
C ILE A 166 -11.37 -8.76 1.01
N ALA A 167 -11.69 -7.58 0.49
CA ALA A 167 -11.25 -7.12 -0.83
C ALA A 167 -9.72 -7.01 -0.91
N GLU A 168 -9.06 -6.54 0.15
CA GLU A 168 -7.60 -6.50 0.22
C GLU A 168 -6.98 -7.92 0.27
N VAL A 169 -7.58 -8.85 1.02
CA VAL A 169 -7.06 -10.22 1.13
C VAL A 169 -7.28 -11.00 -0.17
N LEU A 170 -8.50 -11.04 -0.71
CA LEU A 170 -8.82 -11.85 -1.89
C LEU A 170 -8.39 -11.18 -3.20
N GLY A 171 -8.67 -9.88 -3.33
CA GLY A 171 -8.32 -9.10 -4.51
C GLY A 171 -6.82 -8.83 -4.57
N THR A 172 -6.32 -8.01 -3.63
CA THR A 172 -4.94 -7.54 -3.69
C THR A 172 -3.92 -8.64 -3.33
N CYS A 173 -4.12 -9.38 -2.24
CA CYS A 173 -3.11 -10.34 -1.77
C CYS A 173 -3.19 -11.70 -2.46
N TYR A 174 -4.38 -12.24 -2.71
CA TYR A 174 -4.54 -13.52 -3.41
C TYR A 174 -4.44 -13.36 -4.92
N ALA A 175 -5.43 -12.74 -5.57
CA ALA A 175 -5.44 -12.60 -7.03
C ALA A 175 -4.26 -11.75 -7.54
N GLY A 176 -3.95 -10.64 -6.87
CA GLY A 176 -2.82 -9.79 -7.22
C GLY A 176 -1.47 -10.53 -7.20
N SER A 177 -1.23 -11.45 -6.24
CA SER A 177 0.03 -12.21 -6.15
C SER A 177 0.28 -13.19 -7.30
N ALA A 178 -0.74 -13.47 -8.10
CA ALA A 178 -0.62 -14.31 -9.27
C ALA A 178 -0.08 -13.55 -10.50
N VAL A 179 -0.20 -12.23 -10.54
CA VAL A 179 0.20 -11.39 -11.69
C VAL A 179 1.31 -10.38 -11.34
N LEU A 180 1.35 -9.94 -10.09
CA LEU A 180 2.32 -8.95 -9.61
C LEU A 180 3.52 -9.61 -8.92
N PRO A 181 4.72 -9.03 -9.06
CA PRO A 181 5.86 -9.45 -8.24
C PRO A 181 5.58 -9.16 -6.76
N GLU A 182 5.97 -10.08 -5.88
CA GLU A 182 5.77 -9.98 -4.43
C GLU A 182 6.32 -8.65 -3.85
N LYS A 183 7.47 -8.20 -4.35
CA LYS A 183 8.06 -6.90 -3.99
C LYS A 183 7.12 -5.74 -4.29
N ALA A 184 6.48 -5.70 -5.47
CA ALA A 184 5.57 -4.63 -5.82
C ALA A 184 4.33 -4.63 -4.92
N LEU A 185 3.76 -5.80 -4.64
CA LEU A 185 2.62 -5.93 -3.73
C LEU A 185 2.93 -5.46 -2.31
N LYS A 186 4.07 -5.87 -1.74
CA LYS A 186 4.49 -5.40 -0.40
C LYS A 186 4.61 -3.88 -0.36
N ASN A 187 5.20 -3.27 -1.39
CA ASN A 187 5.34 -1.82 -1.48
C ASN A 187 4.00 -1.11 -1.72
N ILE A 188 3.07 -1.69 -2.49
CA ILE A 188 1.70 -1.19 -2.65
C ILE A 188 0.97 -1.17 -1.29
N LEU A 189 1.07 -2.24 -0.52
CA LEU A 189 0.46 -2.33 0.81
C LEU A 189 1.08 -1.30 1.76
N VAL A 190 2.41 -1.23 1.81
CA VAL A 190 3.17 -0.31 2.67
C VAL A 190 2.89 1.16 2.33
N HIS A 191 3.10 1.58 1.07
CA HIS A 191 3.04 3.00 0.68
C HIS A 191 1.65 3.46 0.23
N GLY A 192 0.80 2.53 -0.21
CA GLY A 192 -0.57 2.80 -0.62
C GLY A 192 -1.53 2.73 0.55
N ARG A 193 -1.77 1.53 1.07
CA ARG A 193 -2.94 1.23 1.90
C ARG A 193 -2.67 1.30 3.42
N HIS A 194 -1.41 1.18 3.88
CA HIS A 194 -1.06 1.02 5.31
C HIS A 194 -0.21 2.16 5.89
N GLY A 195 -0.35 3.40 5.39
CA GLY A 195 0.35 4.57 5.92
C GLY A 195 -0.16 5.02 7.29
N VAL A 196 0.73 5.29 8.25
CA VAL A 196 0.42 5.53 9.68
C VAL A 196 -0.07 6.95 10.01
N GLN A 197 0.06 7.91 9.09
CA GLN A 197 -0.38 9.31 9.30
C GLN A 197 -1.24 9.85 8.15
N ARG A 198 -2.16 9.03 7.66
CA ARG A 198 -3.15 9.45 6.67
C ARG A 198 -4.48 9.78 7.35
N PRO A 199 -5.41 10.49 6.67
CA PRO A 199 -6.78 10.64 7.13
C PRO A 199 -7.35 9.31 7.63
N LYS A 200 -8.16 9.32 8.69
CA LYS A 200 -8.70 8.12 9.39
C LYS A 200 -9.20 7.01 8.45
N LEU A 201 -9.68 7.35 7.26
CA LEU A 201 -10.12 6.41 6.24
C LEU A 201 -9.05 5.41 5.79
N TRP A 202 -7.76 5.74 5.88
CA TRP A 202 -6.67 4.86 5.43
C TRP A 202 -6.18 3.90 6.51
N THR A 203 -6.28 4.28 7.79
CA THR A 203 -5.97 3.35 8.90
C THR A 203 -7.02 2.24 9.02
N VAL A 204 -8.23 2.49 8.52
CA VAL A 204 -9.33 1.53 8.37
C VAL A 204 -8.91 0.34 7.49
N TYR A 205 -8.26 0.57 6.34
CA TYR A 205 -7.80 -0.51 5.45
C TYR A 205 -6.88 -1.53 6.14
N LEU A 206 -5.83 -1.06 6.82
CA LEU A 206 -4.92 -1.98 7.54
C LEU A 206 -5.65 -2.75 8.65
N ASN A 207 -6.55 -2.10 9.37
CA ASN A 207 -7.27 -2.73 10.48
C ASN A 207 -8.27 -3.78 10.00
N HIS A 208 -9.02 -3.49 8.94
CA HIS A 208 -9.94 -4.48 8.37
C HIS A 208 -9.21 -5.58 7.61
N MET A 209 -8.08 -5.30 6.97
CA MET A 209 -7.21 -6.36 6.44
C MET A 209 -6.71 -7.27 7.56
N ARG A 210 -6.32 -6.73 8.72
CA ARG A 210 -5.97 -7.54 9.90
C ARG A 210 -7.15 -8.40 10.36
N GLN A 211 -8.35 -7.85 10.43
CA GLN A 211 -9.55 -8.64 10.74
C GLN A 211 -9.82 -9.75 9.72
N ALA A 212 -9.79 -9.43 8.42
CA ALA A 212 -9.98 -10.41 7.36
C ALA A 212 -8.88 -11.49 7.36
N SER A 213 -7.63 -11.13 7.71
CA SER A 213 -6.55 -12.12 7.87
C SER A 213 -6.80 -13.10 9.03
N LEU A 214 -7.52 -12.70 10.08
CA LEU A 214 -7.92 -13.63 11.14
C LEU A 214 -8.95 -14.65 10.62
N ILE A 215 -9.92 -14.20 9.81
CA ILE A 215 -10.87 -15.11 9.16
C ILE A 215 -10.13 -16.06 8.21
N TYR A 216 -9.21 -15.52 7.42
CA TYR A 216 -8.36 -16.30 6.52
C TYR A 216 -7.55 -17.38 7.25
N ASP A 217 -6.96 -17.07 8.41
CA ASP A 217 -6.20 -18.07 9.18
C ASP A 217 -7.08 -19.24 9.66
N VAL A 218 -8.34 -18.95 10.01
CA VAL A 218 -9.25 -19.94 10.61
C VAL A 218 -10.00 -20.74 9.56
N PHE A 219 -10.43 -20.09 8.48
CA PHE A 219 -11.35 -20.64 7.48
C PHE A 219 -10.77 -20.67 6.05
N GLY A 220 -9.60 -20.10 5.81
CA GLY A 220 -8.96 -20.08 4.49
C GLY A 220 -9.72 -19.24 3.45
N LEU A 221 -9.43 -19.47 2.18
CA LEU A 221 -10.09 -18.78 1.05
C LEU A 221 -11.59 -19.10 0.97
N ASP A 222 -11.98 -20.34 1.28
CA ASP A 222 -13.38 -20.77 1.17
C ASP A 222 -14.29 -20.05 2.19
N GLY A 223 -13.78 -19.76 3.39
CA GLY A 223 -14.53 -18.97 4.37
C GLY A 223 -14.74 -17.52 3.94
N LEU A 224 -13.72 -16.91 3.33
CA LEU A 224 -13.84 -15.54 2.80
C LEU A 224 -14.78 -15.48 1.59
N SER A 225 -14.73 -16.46 0.69
CA SER A 225 -15.63 -16.51 -0.46
C SER A 225 -17.07 -16.78 -0.06
N GLU A 226 -17.30 -17.57 1.00
CA GLU A 226 -18.64 -17.76 1.55
C GLU A 226 -19.24 -16.47 2.12
N LEU A 227 -18.43 -15.65 2.81
CA LEU A 227 -18.88 -14.35 3.31
C LEU A 227 -19.31 -13.42 2.16
N ILE A 228 -18.53 -13.37 1.07
CA ILE A 228 -18.88 -12.58 -0.12
C ILE A 228 -20.20 -13.08 -0.72
N ARG A 229 -20.36 -14.40 -0.89
CA ARG A 229 -21.60 -14.99 -1.41
C ARG A 229 -22.82 -14.71 -0.53
N SER A 230 -22.59 -14.59 0.78
CA SER A 230 -23.64 -14.32 1.76
C SER A 230 -24.01 -12.82 1.86
N GLY A 231 -23.25 -11.95 1.22
CA GLY A 231 -23.54 -10.52 1.12
C GLY A 231 -23.06 -9.68 2.30
N ARG A 232 -23.27 -8.37 2.18
CA ARG A 232 -22.76 -7.37 3.13
C ARG A 232 -23.33 -7.55 4.54
N LYS A 233 -24.58 -8.05 4.69
CA LYS A 233 -25.15 -8.32 6.02
C LYS A 233 -24.34 -9.38 6.77
N ALA A 234 -24.02 -10.49 6.12
CA ALA A 234 -23.19 -11.55 6.71
C ALA A 234 -21.77 -11.06 7.04
N ILE A 235 -21.21 -10.17 6.21
CA ILE A 235 -19.91 -9.53 6.48
C ILE A 235 -19.98 -8.67 7.74
N HIS A 236 -21.03 -7.87 7.94
CA HIS A 236 -21.21 -7.09 9.17
C HIS A 236 -21.39 -7.97 10.42
N ASP A 237 -22.14 -9.08 10.31
CA ASP A 237 -22.28 -10.04 11.41
C ASP A 237 -20.93 -10.69 11.76
N ALA A 238 -20.13 -11.03 10.74
CA ALA A 238 -18.78 -11.54 10.93
C ALA A 238 -17.82 -10.51 11.55
N GLU A 239 -17.95 -9.24 11.17
CA GLU A 239 -17.21 -8.14 11.79
C GLU A 239 -17.54 -8.00 13.27
N HIS A 240 -18.82 -8.10 13.65
CA HIS A 240 -19.23 -8.09 15.04
C HIS A 240 -18.64 -9.27 15.83
N ALA A 241 -18.64 -10.47 15.26
CA ALA A 241 -18.03 -11.65 15.88
C ALA A 241 -16.51 -11.47 16.09
N LEU A 242 -15.81 -10.90 15.10
CA LEU A 242 -14.38 -10.55 15.23
C LEU A 242 -14.12 -9.57 16.37
N MET A 243 -14.94 -8.52 16.49
CA MET A 243 -14.82 -7.53 17.57
C MET A 243 -15.14 -8.11 18.95
N SER A 244 -15.98 -9.15 19.00
CA SER A 244 -16.36 -9.86 20.23
C SER A 244 -15.36 -10.95 20.62
N GLY A 245 -14.43 -11.32 19.73
CA GLY A 245 -13.47 -12.41 19.96
C GLY A 245 -13.99 -13.80 19.56
N ASP A 246 -15.15 -13.87 18.91
CA ASP A 246 -15.91 -15.09 18.61
C ASP A 246 -15.68 -15.57 17.17
N VAL A 247 -14.58 -15.18 16.53
CA VAL A 247 -14.27 -15.53 15.12
C VAL A 247 -14.33 -17.04 14.85
N ARG A 248 -14.00 -17.88 15.84
CA ARG A 248 -13.99 -19.34 15.70
C ARG A 248 -15.39 -19.96 15.71
N ASP A 249 -16.38 -19.21 16.18
CA ASP A 249 -17.77 -19.64 16.30
C ASP A 249 -18.60 -19.25 15.06
N LEU A 250 -17.99 -18.56 14.09
CA LEU A 250 -18.59 -18.31 12.80
C LEU A 250 -18.88 -19.62 12.07
N ASP A 251 -20.10 -19.74 11.53
CA ASP A 251 -20.53 -20.86 10.70
C ASP A 251 -20.04 -20.68 9.25
N LEU A 252 -18.73 -20.78 9.07
CA LEU A 252 -18.07 -20.67 7.77
C LEU A 252 -17.36 -21.97 7.40
N PRO A 253 -17.33 -22.33 6.10
CA PRO A 253 -16.59 -23.50 5.65
C PRO A 253 -15.09 -23.30 5.88
N LYS A 254 -14.40 -24.37 6.30
CA LYS A 254 -12.94 -24.39 6.34
C LYS A 254 -12.41 -24.79 4.97
N GLY A 255 -11.52 -23.96 4.44
CA GLY A 255 -10.97 -24.08 3.11
C GLY A 255 -9.45 -24.11 3.04
N LYS A 256 -8.96 -23.96 1.81
CA LYS A 256 -7.53 -23.95 1.54
C LYS A 256 -6.90 -22.60 1.88
N SER A 257 -5.71 -22.64 2.44
CA SER A 257 -4.79 -21.51 2.46
C SER A 257 -3.97 -21.47 1.16
N ASP A 258 -3.60 -20.28 0.72
CA ASP A 258 -2.61 -20.05 -0.32
C ASP A 258 -1.27 -19.60 0.30
N PRO A 259 -0.14 -20.30 0.06
CA PRO A 259 1.14 -19.95 0.65
C PRO A 259 1.66 -18.56 0.29
N LYS A 260 1.36 -18.02 -0.91
CA LYS A 260 1.82 -16.68 -1.30
C LYS A 260 1.02 -15.61 -0.57
N THR A 261 -0.30 -15.76 -0.53
CA THR A 261 -1.20 -14.90 0.25
C THR A 261 -0.78 -14.91 1.71
N THR A 262 -0.57 -16.09 2.30
CA THR A 262 -0.14 -16.23 3.71
C THR A 262 1.13 -15.42 3.99
N ARG A 263 2.16 -15.52 3.14
CA ARG A 263 3.41 -14.73 3.32
C ARG A 263 3.18 -13.21 3.22
N ILE A 264 2.29 -12.77 2.33
CA ILE A 264 1.95 -11.35 2.19
C ILE A 264 1.20 -10.86 3.44
N LEU A 265 0.24 -11.64 3.94
CA LEU A 265 -0.51 -11.31 5.16
C LEU A 265 0.39 -11.33 6.40
N ASP A 266 1.28 -12.32 6.53
CA ASP A 266 2.30 -12.37 7.57
C ASP A 266 3.12 -11.08 7.59
N PHE A 267 3.59 -10.65 6.41
CA PHE A 267 4.32 -9.41 6.27
C PHE A 267 3.46 -8.20 6.64
N ALA A 268 2.30 -8.02 6.02
CA ALA A 268 1.53 -6.78 6.11
C ALA A 268 0.76 -6.61 7.43
N CYS A 269 0.26 -7.71 7.99
CA CYS A 269 -0.59 -7.69 9.18
C CYS A 269 0.19 -7.93 10.47
N ARG A 270 1.22 -8.79 10.44
CA ARG A 270 1.96 -9.26 11.64
C ARG A 270 3.39 -8.72 11.72
N GLY A 271 4.10 -8.66 10.59
CA GLY A 271 5.49 -8.22 10.51
C GLY A 271 5.65 -6.70 10.39
N TYR A 272 4.70 -6.04 9.72
CA TYR A 272 4.72 -4.60 9.52
C TYR A 272 4.28 -3.87 10.79
N LEU A 273 5.20 -3.06 11.32
CA LEU A 273 5.04 -2.34 12.58
C LEU A 273 4.90 -0.85 12.31
N SER A 274 3.73 -0.29 12.65
CA SER A 274 3.46 1.13 12.52
C SER A 274 4.37 2.01 13.37
N ALA A 275 4.99 1.44 14.41
CA ALA A 275 5.97 2.13 15.26
C ALA A 275 7.30 2.43 14.55
N HIS A 276 7.56 1.84 13.37
CA HIS A 276 8.74 2.16 12.55
C HIS A 276 8.46 3.22 11.48
N VAL A 277 7.43 4.03 11.72
CA VAL A 277 7.13 5.20 10.89
C VAL A 277 7.55 6.44 11.63
N PHE A 278 8.44 7.18 10.99
CA PHE A 278 9.15 8.32 11.55
C PHE A 278 8.80 9.60 10.79
N SER A 279 9.07 10.76 11.40
CA SER A 279 9.12 12.01 10.64
C SER A 279 10.26 11.96 9.61
N PRO A 280 10.22 12.80 8.56
CA PRO A 280 11.33 12.94 7.63
C PRO A 280 12.68 13.16 8.34
N LEU A 281 12.76 14.07 9.32
CA LEU A 281 13.98 14.37 10.04
C LEU A 281 14.45 13.20 10.89
N GLU A 282 13.54 12.55 11.62
CA GLU A 282 13.82 11.33 12.39
C GLU A 282 14.37 10.23 11.49
N CYS A 283 13.75 10.00 10.34
CA CYS A 283 14.20 8.98 9.39
C CYS A 283 15.60 9.30 8.84
N LEU A 284 15.86 10.57 8.49
CA LEU A 284 17.15 10.98 7.95
C LEU A 284 18.29 10.76 8.95
N VAL A 285 18.11 11.13 10.21
CA VAL A 285 19.14 10.87 11.25
C VAL A 285 19.28 9.39 11.57
N LEU A 286 18.17 8.63 11.60
CA LEU A 286 18.20 7.18 11.86
C LEU A 286 19.08 6.43 10.85
N LEU A 287 19.05 6.80 9.57
CA LEU A 287 19.89 6.15 8.54
C LEU A 287 21.40 6.20 8.89
N SER A 288 21.84 7.18 9.68
CA SER A 288 23.23 7.36 10.10
C SER A 288 23.54 6.83 11.51
N VAL A 289 22.55 6.36 12.28
CA VAL A 289 22.78 5.84 13.64
C VAL A 289 23.58 4.53 13.59
N ARG A 290 24.75 4.52 14.22
CA ARG A 290 25.63 3.35 14.37
C ARG A 290 26.06 3.20 15.83
N ARG A 291 26.36 1.97 16.25
CA ARG A 291 26.91 1.72 17.58
C ARG A 291 28.30 2.35 17.69
N GLY A 292 28.55 3.07 18.78
CA GLY A 292 29.84 3.71 19.07
C GLY A 292 29.99 5.12 18.49
N SER A 293 29.07 5.57 17.64
CA SER A 293 29.08 6.93 17.11
C SER A 293 28.56 7.93 18.15
N THR A 294 29.10 9.15 18.12
CA THR A 294 28.53 10.26 18.90
C THR A 294 27.30 10.86 18.20
N VAL A 295 26.47 11.58 18.95
CA VAL A 295 25.30 12.27 18.37
C VAL A 295 25.72 13.33 17.34
N GLU A 296 26.85 14.02 17.52
CA GLU A 296 27.37 14.98 16.54
C GLU A 296 27.92 14.30 15.28
N GLU A 297 28.59 13.14 15.42
CA GLU A 297 29.02 12.34 14.26
C GLU A 297 27.82 11.91 13.44
N ILE A 298 26.76 11.44 14.09
CA ILE A 298 25.51 11.02 13.42
C ILE A 298 24.85 12.21 12.70
N CYS A 299 24.79 13.38 13.35
CA CYS A 299 24.27 14.59 12.71
C CYS A 299 25.12 15.01 11.50
N GLY A 300 26.45 14.93 11.63
CA GLY A 300 27.39 15.20 10.54
C GLY A 300 27.19 14.27 9.35
N ASP A 301 27.13 12.95 9.60
CA ASP A 301 26.92 11.93 8.56
C ASP A 301 25.54 12.04 7.89
N ALA A 302 24.52 12.43 8.66
CA ALA A 302 23.17 12.69 8.12
C ALA A 302 23.05 14.04 7.38
N GLY A 303 24.05 14.92 7.49
CA GLY A 303 23.99 16.29 6.96
C GLY A 303 22.93 17.16 7.68
N VAL A 304 22.71 16.94 8.97
CA VAL A 304 21.69 17.60 9.80
C VAL A 304 22.35 18.54 10.82
N ASP A 305 21.75 19.72 11.05
CA ASP A 305 22.22 20.68 12.03
C ASP A 305 22.16 20.07 13.44
N PRO A 306 23.28 19.96 14.19
CA PRO A 306 23.28 19.39 15.52
C PRO A 306 22.28 20.06 16.49
N ARG A 307 21.97 21.35 16.28
CA ARG A 307 20.98 22.09 17.10
C ARG A 307 19.57 21.52 16.96
N VAL A 308 19.28 20.81 15.87
CA VAL A 308 17.98 20.18 15.59
C VAL A 308 18.09 18.65 15.69
N GLY A 309 19.18 18.06 15.16
CA GLY A 309 19.40 16.62 15.15
C GLY A 309 19.62 15.99 16.53
N VAL A 310 20.33 16.67 17.44
CA VAL A 310 20.57 16.13 18.79
C VAL A 310 19.26 15.98 19.58
N PRO A 311 18.38 17.00 19.68
CA PRO A 311 17.08 16.83 20.31
C PRO A 311 16.23 15.71 19.69
N VAL A 312 16.30 15.53 18.36
CA VAL A 312 15.59 14.44 17.65
C VAL A 312 16.13 13.08 18.06
N LEU A 313 17.47 12.91 18.11
CA LEU A 313 18.10 11.66 18.54
C LEU A 313 17.80 11.33 20.00
N GLU A 314 17.80 12.33 20.89
CA GLU A 314 17.44 12.14 22.31
C GLU A 314 16.00 11.64 22.44
N ASN A 315 15.05 12.27 21.74
CA ASN A 315 13.65 11.87 21.74
C ASN A 315 13.45 10.46 21.14
N LEU A 316 14.11 10.17 20.01
CA LEU A 316 14.06 8.86 19.37
C LEU A 316 14.65 7.77 20.26
N GLY A 317 15.78 8.02 20.93
CA GLY A 317 16.41 7.09 21.84
C GLY A 317 15.52 6.76 23.04
N ALA A 318 14.80 7.76 23.55
CA ALA A 318 13.84 7.58 24.65
C ALA A 318 12.55 6.85 24.21
N GLY A 319 12.10 7.04 22.95
CA GLY A 319 10.78 6.61 22.49
C GLY A 319 10.72 5.35 21.62
N SER A 320 11.78 5.03 20.86
CA SER A 320 11.70 4.03 19.77
C SER A 320 12.28 2.65 20.10
N ALA A 321 13.07 2.53 21.19
CA ALA A 321 13.85 1.34 21.53
C ALA A 321 14.77 0.82 20.38
N LEU A 322 15.03 1.65 19.36
CA LEU A 322 15.90 1.29 18.24
C LEU A 322 17.38 1.39 18.60
N PHE A 323 17.73 2.24 19.54
CA PHE A 323 19.08 2.42 20.03
C PHE A 323 19.06 2.93 21.47
N VAL A 324 20.19 2.83 22.16
CA VAL A 324 20.38 3.35 23.51
C VAL A 324 21.51 4.36 23.48
N GLN A 325 21.18 5.59 23.82
CA GLN A 325 22.13 6.68 23.99
C GLN A 325 22.69 6.65 25.43
N ASN A 326 24.01 6.74 25.58
CA ASN A 326 24.71 6.86 26.85
C ASN A 326 25.55 8.15 26.85
N GLY A 327 25.01 9.21 27.44
CA GLY A 327 25.58 10.54 27.31
C GLY A 327 25.57 10.98 25.85
N ASN A 328 26.76 11.13 25.28
CA ASN A 328 26.94 11.63 23.92
C ASN A 328 27.09 10.53 22.86
N GLU A 329 27.11 9.26 23.25
CA GLU A 329 27.45 8.12 22.39
C GLU A 329 26.30 7.12 22.29
N ILE A 330 26.17 6.44 21.15
CA ILE A 330 25.23 5.34 20.97
C ILE A 330 25.85 4.03 21.48
N ALA A 331 25.51 3.64 22.72
CA ALA A 331 26.03 2.43 23.35
C ALA A 331 25.53 1.13 22.67
N TYR A 332 24.31 1.16 22.14
CA TYR A 332 23.66 0.03 21.47
C TYR A 332 22.77 0.52 20.33
N SER A 333 22.73 -0.20 19.19
CA SER A 333 21.85 0.12 18.06
C SER A 333 21.33 -1.16 17.38
N ASN A 334 20.01 -1.23 17.21
CA ASN A 334 19.33 -2.18 16.33
C ASN A 334 19.10 -1.62 14.92
N VAL A 335 19.39 -0.34 14.68
CA VAL A 335 19.07 0.33 13.41
C VAL A 335 19.69 -0.40 12.22
N GLU A 336 20.99 -0.74 12.30
CA GLU A 336 21.66 -1.49 11.24
C GLU A 336 21.01 -2.85 10.95
N ARG A 337 20.48 -3.51 11.97
CA ARG A 337 19.78 -4.79 11.81
C ARG A 337 18.49 -4.61 11.02
N TYR A 338 17.74 -3.53 11.27
CA TYR A 338 16.54 -3.22 10.51
C TYR A 338 16.86 -2.80 9.08
N LEU A 339 17.90 -1.98 8.86
CA LEU A 339 18.35 -1.62 7.51
C LEU A 339 18.76 -2.85 6.68
N ARG A 340 19.45 -3.83 7.26
CA ARG A 340 19.75 -5.11 6.58
C ARG A 340 18.50 -5.96 6.32
N ALA A 341 17.51 -5.89 7.22
CA ALA A 341 16.24 -6.58 7.03
C ALA A 341 15.44 -5.95 5.87
N GLU A 342 15.52 -4.64 5.65
CA GLU A 342 14.91 -3.95 4.50
C GLU A 342 15.47 -4.44 3.17
N GLU A 343 16.80 -4.59 3.07
CA GLU A 343 17.46 -5.13 1.89
C GLU A 343 16.94 -6.54 1.56
N SER A 344 16.81 -7.38 2.59
CA SER A 344 16.34 -8.77 2.47
C SER A 344 14.84 -8.88 2.18
N ALA A 345 14.03 -7.98 2.74
CA ALA A 345 12.58 -7.93 2.54
C ALA A 345 12.17 -7.18 1.26
N HIS A 346 13.13 -6.48 0.64
CA HIS A 346 12.94 -5.59 -0.50
C HIS A 346 11.84 -4.54 -0.28
N THR A 347 11.63 -4.13 0.97
CA THR A 347 10.59 -3.18 1.39
C THR A 347 11.11 -2.37 2.58
N ALA A 348 10.83 -1.06 2.59
CA ALA A 348 11.25 -0.19 3.70
C ALA A 348 10.54 -0.57 5.01
N ILE A 349 11.32 -0.65 6.10
CA ILE A 349 10.86 -0.94 7.46
C ILE A 349 10.89 0.37 8.26
N THR A 350 12.04 1.03 8.24
CA THR A 350 12.28 2.41 8.69
C THR A 350 11.86 3.33 7.56
N ARG A 351 10.78 4.07 7.76
CA ARG A 351 10.24 4.93 6.69
C ARG A 351 9.79 6.26 7.23
N TYR A 352 9.88 7.27 6.38
CA TYR A 352 9.23 8.54 6.59
C TYR A 352 7.87 8.57 5.92
N LEU A 353 6.97 9.39 6.44
CA LEU A 353 5.80 9.81 5.70
C LEU A 353 6.03 11.26 5.26
N PRO A 354 5.99 11.56 3.95
CA PRO A 354 5.96 12.94 3.49
C PRO A 354 4.72 13.64 4.08
N LEU A 355 4.90 14.90 4.51
CA LEU A 355 3.91 15.67 5.26
C LEU A 355 2.69 16.10 4.42
#